data_AF-A0A7X6WZC6-F1
#
_entry.id   AF-A0A7X6WZC6-F1
#
_cell.length_a   1.000
_cell.length_b   1.000
_cell.length_c   1.000
_cell.angle_alpha   90.00
_cell.angle_beta   90.00
_cell.angle_gamma   90.00
#
_symmetry.space_group_name_H-M   'P 1'
#
loop_
_entity.id
_entity.type
_entity.pdbx_description
1 polymer ?
#
loop_
_entity_poly.entity_id
_entity_poly.type
_entity_poly.pdbx_seq_one_letter_code
_entity_poly.pdbx_strand_id
1 'polypeptide(L)'
;MRALTWGLVWLLCLLVALWTLIGLPIYAAFGSGTRAWKVAVSYDQLGNVAAGGHEDETFSSRCWRRRDQAHYRAMGAVIDLVFLKLRGEENHCENAYLAEQTIRRRAF
;
A
#
# COMPACT_ATOMS: atom_id res chain seq x y z
N MET A 1 -6.50 19.29 26.15
CA MET A 1 -7.52 18.94 25.12
C MET A 1 -6.91 18.31 23.87
N ARG A 2 -5.88 18.90 23.22
CA ARG A 2 -5.23 18.30 22.03
C ARG A 2 -4.61 16.90 22.24
N ALA A 3 -4.01 16.64 23.40
CA ALA A 3 -3.44 15.31 23.70
C ALA A 3 -4.52 14.23 23.84
N LEU A 4 -5.66 14.56 24.44
CA LEU A 4 -6.79 13.63 24.60
C LEU A 4 -7.40 13.27 23.23
N THR A 5 -7.57 14.24 22.34
CA THR A 5 -8.10 13.99 20.99
C THR A 5 -7.17 13.09 20.17
N TRP A 6 -5.85 13.34 20.21
CA TRP A 6 -4.87 12.47 19.54
C TRP A 6 -4.79 11.08 20.17
N GLY A 7 -4.94 10.97 21.49
CA GLY A 7 -5.03 9.69 22.18
C GLY A 7 -6.24 8.86 21.75
N LEU A 8 -7.40 9.49 21.57
CA LEU A 8 -8.60 8.82 21.04
C LEU A 8 -8.43 8.38 19.58
N VAL A 9 -7.86 9.24 18.73
CA VAL A 9 -7.55 8.88 17.33
C VAL A 9 -6.60 7.69 17.28
N TRP A 10 -5.53 7.71 18.07
CA TRP A 10 -4.59 6.60 18.18
C TRP A 10 -5.29 5.30 18.59
N LEU A 11 -6.17 5.35 19.61
CA LEU A 11 -6.89 4.17 20.07
C LEU A 11 -7.80 3.61 18.97
N LEU A 12 -8.51 4.46 18.24
CA LEU A 12 -9.34 4.04 17.11
C LEU A 12 -8.49 3.40 15.99
N CYS A 13 -7.36 4.01 15.63
CA CYS A 13 -6.42 3.44 14.66
C CYS A 13 -5.92 2.07 15.12
N LEU A 14 -5.58 1.92 16.40
CA LEU A 14 -5.12 0.65 16.96
C LEU A 14 -6.21 -0.43 16.86
N LEU A 15 -7.45 -0.11 17.23
CA LEU A 15 -8.58 -1.04 17.14
C LEU A 15 -8.82 -1.51 15.69
N VAL A 16 -8.78 -0.58 14.72
CA VAL A 16 -8.91 -0.90 13.29
C VAL A 16 -7.74 -1.74 12.78
N ALA A 17 -6.51 -1.42 13.18
CA ALA A 17 -5.33 -2.19 12.82
C ALA A 17 -5.44 -3.64 13.32
N LEU A 18 -5.80 -3.84 14.60
CA LEU A 18 -6.00 -5.17 15.17
C LEU A 18 -7.11 -5.94 14.45
N TRP A 19 -8.27 -5.31 14.20
CA TRP A 19 -9.37 -5.92 13.45
C TRP A 19 -8.94 -6.37 12.05
N THR A 20 -8.22 -5.52 11.32
CA THR A 20 -7.83 -5.80 9.93
C THR A 20 -6.68 -6.79 9.82
N LEU A 21 -5.72 -6.81 10.77
CA LEU A 21 -4.67 -7.82 10.83
C LEU A 21 -5.22 -9.21 11.12
N ILE A 22 -6.21 -9.32 12.03
CA ILE A 22 -6.90 -10.59 12.31
C ILE A 22 -7.80 -10.98 11.13
N GLY A 23 -8.48 -10.01 10.52
CA GLY A 23 -9.41 -10.25 9.42
C GLY A 23 -8.73 -10.67 8.11
N LEU A 24 -7.52 -10.17 7.82
CA LEU A 24 -6.81 -10.45 6.57
C LEU A 24 -6.62 -11.96 6.28
N PRO A 25 -6.07 -12.80 7.18
CA PRO A 25 -5.96 -14.24 6.94
C PRO A 25 -7.34 -14.91 6.80
N ILE A 26 -8.35 -14.43 7.54
CA ILE A 26 -9.72 -14.94 7.44
C ILE A 26 -10.32 -14.63 6.05
N TYR A 27 -10.14 -13.40 5.55
CA TYR A 27 -10.62 -13.01 4.22
C TYR A 27 -9.87 -13.76 3.12
N ALA A 28 -8.59 -14.06 3.32
CA ALA A 28 -7.80 -14.84 2.38
C ALA A 28 -8.22 -16.33 2.35
N ALA A 29 -8.54 -16.92 3.51
CA ALA A 29 -8.88 -18.33 3.62
C ALA A 29 -10.34 -18.65 3.31
N PHE A 30 -11.28 -17.76 3.67
CA PHE A 30 -12.72 -18.04 3.65
C PHE A 30 -13.55 -16.97 2.93
N GLY A 31 -12.93 -15.90 2.46
CA GLY A 31 -13.61 -14.75 1.86
C GLY A 31 -13.35 -14.60 0.36
N SER A 32 -13.87 -13.50 -0.19
CA SER A 32 -13.49 -13.04 -1.53
C SER A 32 -12.02 -12.61 -1.51
N GLY A 33 -11.17 -13.29 -2.31
CA GLY A 33 -9.76 -12.91 -2.47
C GLY A 33 -9.56 -11.44 -2.86
N THR A 34 -10.54 -10.84 -3.55
CA THR A 34 -10.58 -9.41 -3.87
C THR A 34 -10.60 -8.52 -2.61
N ARG A 35 -11.30 -8.91 -1.55
CA ARG A 35 -11.36 -8.13 -0.30
C ARG A 35 -10.04 -8.20 0.45
N ALA A 36 -9.48 -9.40 0.60
CA ALA A 36 -8.17 -9.59 1.23
C ALA A 36 -7.08 -8.77 0.50
N TRP A 37 -7.12 -8.79 -0.84
CA TRP A 37 -6.22 -8.01 -1.68
C TRP A 37 -6.35 -6.50 -1.44
N LYS A 38 -7.57 -5.96 -1.42
CA LYS A 38 -7.80 -4.54 -1.14
C LYS A 38 -7.25 -4.12 0.22
N VAL A 39 -7.45 -4.94 1.25
CA VAL A 39 -6.90 -4.66 2.59
C VAL A 39 -5.36 -4.66 2.54
N ALA A 40 -4.74 -5.62 1.86
CA ALA A 40 -3.28 -5.65 1.69
C ALA A 40 -2.75 -4.40 0.99
N VAL A 41 -3.41 -3.95 -0.08
CA VAL A 41 -3.06 -2.70 -0.78
C VAL A 41 -3.21 -1.48 0.14
N SER A 42 -4.27 -1.43 0.97
CA SER A 42 -4.43 -0.32 1.94
C SER A 42 -3.32 -0.30 3.01
N TYR A 43 -2.78 -1.46 3.39
CA TYR A 43 -1.60 -1.51 4.27
C TYR A 43 -0.35 -0.96 3.61
N ASP A 44 -0.17 -1.22 2.31
CA ASP A 44 0.92 -0.62 1.54
C ASP A 44 0.79 0.91 1.45
N GLN A 45 -0.41 1.43 1.20
CA GLN A 45 -0.69 2.87 1.23
C GLN A 45 -0.43 3.50 2.61
N LEU A 46 -0.86 2.83 3.69
CA LEU A 46 -0.57 3.26 5.06
C LEU A 46 0.94 3.33 5.32
N GLY A 47 1.68 2.30 4.91
CA GLY A 47 3.14 2.27 4.98
C GLY A 47 3.78 3.41 4.18
N ASN A 48 3.24 3.69 2.99
CA ASN A 48 3.70 4.80 2.15
C ASN A 48 3.53 6.15 2.86
N VAL A 49 2.35 6.43 3.43
CA VAL A 49 2.07 7.65 4.21
C VAL A 49 2.99 7.77 5.41
N ALA A 50 3.20 6.68 6.16
CA ALA A 50 4.13 6.66 7.29
C ALA A 50 5.58 6.99 6.86
N ALA A 51 5.95 6.64 5.62
CA ALA A 51 7.22 7.00 5.00
C ALA A 51 7.21 8.37 4.30
N GLY A 52 6.21 9.22 4.54
CA GLY A 52 6.09 10.57 3.96
C GLY A 52 5.59 10.61 2.51
N GLY A 53 4.85 9.60 2.08
CA GLY A 53 4.19 9.52 0.78
C GLY A 53 2.76 10.05 0.81
N HIS A 54 2.09 10.07 -0.35
CA HIS A 54 0.70 10.47 -0.48
C HIS A 54 -0.25 9.30 -0.15
N GLU A 55 -1.40 9.58 0.44
CA GLU A 55 -2.38 8.59 0.92
C GLU A 55 -2.98 7.71 -0.18
N ASP A 56 -3.24 8.28 -1.36
CA ASP A 56 -3.72 7.53 -2.52
C ASP A 56 -2.60 6.86 -3.37
N GLU A 57 -1.34 6.92 -2.92
CA GLU A 57 -0.18 6.35 -3.62
C GLU A 57 0.31 5.07 -2.92
N THR A 58 0.60 4.02 -3.69
CA THR A 58 1.26 2.80 -3.17
C THR A 58 2.76 3.02 -3.03
N PHE A 59 3.42 2.30 -2.13
CA PHE A 59 4.87 2.40 -2.00
C PHE A 59 5.58 1.94 -3.29
N SER A 60 5.02 0.94 -3.98
CA SER A 60 5.52 0.47 -5.28
C SER A 60 5.43 1.53 -6.37
N SER A 61 4.32 2.27 -6.49
CA SER A 61 4.20 3.35 -7.48
C SER A 61 5.12 4.53 -7.14
N ARG A 62 5.32 4.82 -5.84
CA ARG A 62 6.29 5.82 -5.38
C ARG A 62 7.73 5.45 -5.73
N CYS A 63 8.10 4.18 -5.55
CA CYS A 63 9.42 3.67 -5.96
C CYS A 63 9.67 3.93 -7.44
N TRP A 64 8.69 3.65 -8.30
CA TRP A 64 8.82 3.94 -9.72
C TRP A 64 8.88 5.44 -10.01
N ARG A 65 8.03 6.25 -9.37
CA ARG A 65 8.03 7.71 -9.53
C ARG A 65 9.39 8.32 -9.18
N ARG A 66 10.04 7.82 -8.13
CA ARG A 66 11.33 8.31 -7.62
C ARG A 66 12.53 7.46 -8.04
N ARG A 67 12.39 6.65 -9.09
CA ARG A 67 13.41 5.68 -9.56
C ARG A 67 14.78 6.28 -9.88
N ASP A 68 14.86 7.59 -10.12
CA ASP A 68 16.14 8.28 -10.32
C ASP A 68 17.00 8.31 -9.05
N GLN A 69 16.39 8.17 -7.88
CA GLN A 69 17.09 8.09 -6.60
C GLN A 69 17.52 6.64 -6.31
N ALA A 70 18.79 6.44 -5.94
CA ALA A 70 19.38 5.10 -5.82
C ALA A 70 18.62 4.16 -4.87
N HIS A 71 18.17 4.68 -3.71
CA HIS A 71 17.45 3.88 -2.73
C HIS A 71 16.05 3.45 -3.22
N TYR A 72 15.30 4.32 -3.89
CA TYR A 72 13.99 3.97 -4.47
C TYR A 72 14.13 2.97 -5.63
N ARG A 73 15.19 3.10 -6.43
CA ARG A 73 15.51 2.12 -7.49
C ARG A 73 15.78 0.74 -6.93
N ALA A 74 16.61 0.67 -5.87
CA ALA A 74 16.93 -0.58 -5.22
C ALA A 74 15.69 -1.23 -4.58
N MET A 75 14.88 -0.45 -3.86
CA MET A 75 13.63 -0.93 -3.27
C MET A 75 12.62 -1.36 -4.34
N GLY A 76 12.48 -0.60 -5.43
CA GLY A 76 11.62 -0.95 -6.55
C GLY A 76 12.02 -2.28 -7.19
N ALA A 77 13.31 -2.49 -7.43
CA ALA A 77 13.82 -3.77 -7.96
C ALA A 77 13.55 -4.95 -7.02
N VAL A 78 13.64 -4.76 -5.70
CA VAL A 78 13.27 -5.78 -4.72
C VAL A 78 11.78 -6.10 -4.79
N ILE A 79 10.93 -5.07 -4.85
CA ILE A 79 9.47 -5.25 -4.96
C ILE A 79 9.12 -6.00 -6.25
N ASP A 80 9.67 -5.57 -7.39
CA ASP A 80 9.44 -6.24 -8.67
C ASP A 80 9.89 -7.70 -8.64
N LEU A 81 11.05 -8.00 -8.03
CA LEU A 81 11.52 -9.37 -7.87
C LEU A 81 10.58 -10.22 -6.99
N VAL A 82 10.08 -9.64 -5.89
CA VAL A 82 9.14 -10.33 -4.99
C VAL A 82 7.84 -10.63 -5.72
N PHE A 83 7.26 -9.66 -6.43
CA PHE A 83 6.02 -9.84 -7.17
C PHE A 83 6.16 -10.75 -8.38
N LEU A 84 7.31 -10.71 -9.06
CA LEU A 84 7.63 -11.68 -10.11
C LEU A 84 7.67 -13.10 -9.56
N LYS A 85 8.33 -13.34 -8.42
CA LYS A 85 8.44 -14.67 -7.81
C LYS A 85 7.13 -15.19 -7.21
N LEU A 86 6.35 -14.33 -6.56
CA LEU A 86 5.13 -14.75 -5.87
C LEU A 86 3.90 -14.79 -6.77
N ARG A 87 3.86 -13.95 -7.81
CA ARG A 87 2.66 -13.71 -8.63
C ARG A 87 2.91 -13.78 -10.14
N GLY A 88 4.16 -13.88 -10.59
CA GLY A 88 4.50 -13.84 -12.01
C GLY A 88 4.27 -12.46 -12.63
N GLU A 89 4.22 -11.39 -11.82
CA GLU A 89 3.99 -10.03 -12.30
C GLU A 89 5.31 -9.37 -12.69
N GLU A 90 5.46 -9.06 -13.98
CA GLU A 90 6.58 -8.27 -14.49
C GLU A 90 6.31 -6.77 -14.31
N ASN A 91 7.36 -5.99 -14.05
CA ASN A 91 7.32 -4.53 -13.92
C ASN A 91 6.20 -4.03 -12.97
N HIS A 92 6.03 -4.69 -11.82
CA HIS A 92 4.95 -4.41 -10.87
C HIS A 92 4.91 -2.93 -10.45
N CYS A 93 6.06 -2.33 -10.14
CA CYS A 93 6.15 -0.93 -9.71
C CYS A 93 5.75 0.05 -10.82
N GLU A 94 6.17 -0.20 -12.06
CA GLU A 94 5.77 0.61 -13.22
C GLU A 94 4.27 0.51 -13.46
N ASN A 95 3.74 -0.71 -13.45
CA ASN A 95 2.32 -0.96 -13.65
C ASN A 95 1.46 -0.29 -12.56
N ALA A 96 1.89 -0.35 -11.30
CA ALA A 96 1.24 0.35 -10.20
C ALA A 96 1.21 1.87 -10.43
N TYR A 97 2.34 2.45 -10.88
CA TYR A 97 2.40 3.87 -11.22
C TYR A 97 1.48 4.24 -12.38
N LEU A 98 1.47 3.47 -13.47
CA LEU A 98 0.61 3.74 -14.63
C LEU A 98 -0.88 3.63 -14.30
N ALA A 99 -1.26 2.65 -13.46
CA ALA A 99 -2.63 2.50 -12.98
C ALA A 99 -3.07 3.72 -12.16
N GLU A 100 -2.22 4.18 -11.24
CA GLU A 100 -2.44 5.39 -10.45
C GLU A 100 -2.61 6.63 -11.35
N GLN A 101 -1.73 6.83 -12.34
CA GLN A 101 -1.85 7.95 -13.29
C GLN A 101 -3.14 7.90 -14.09
N THR A 102 -3.59 6.70 -14.47
CA THR A 102 -4.85 6.51 -15.21
C THR A 102 -6.05 6.92 -14.35
N ILE A 103 -6.07 6.56 -13.06
CA ILE A 103 -7.13 6.95 -12.13
C ILE A 103 -7.13 8.47 -11.94
N ARG A 104 -5.96 9.08 -11.67
CA ARG A 104 -5.84 10.54 -11.50
C ARG A 104 -6.32 11.31 -12.73
N ARG A 105 -6.02 10.83 -13.93
CA ARG A 105 -6.47 11.46 -15.20
C ARG A 105 -7.98 11.39 -15.40
N ARG A 106 -8.66 10.37 -14.88
CA ARG A 106 -10.13 10.21 -15.00
C ARG A 106 -10.90 11.06 -13.99
N ALA A 107 -10.23 11.58 -12.98
CA ALA A 107 -10.83 12.41 -11.94
C ALA A 107 -10.92 13.91 -12.34
N PHE A 108 -10.36 14.28 -13.50
CA PHE A 108 -10.40 15.61 -14.11
C PHE A 108 -11.00 15.52 -15.51
#